data_AF-A0A369KLQ3-F1
#
_entry.id   AF-A0A369KLQ3-F1
#
_cell.length_a   1.000
_cell.length_b   1.000
_cell.length_c   1.000
_cell.angle_alpha   90.00
_cell.angle_beta   90.00
_cell.angle_gamma   90.00
#
_symmetry.space_group_name_H-M   'P 1'
#
loop_
_entity.id
_entity.type
_entity.pdbx_description
1 polymer ?
#
loop_
_entity_poly.entity_id
_entity_poly.type
_entity_poly.pdbx_seq_one_letter_code
_entity_poly.pdbx_strand_id
1 'polypeptide(L)'
;MKRFVKNEAIAPAMTAFLTLERETFQTYNQLLTEQERKALNFIGRAVALQSDKHLTLALETQQPLIEVDRLLIKLAESGQGASLFQQLLTKGLDLNQIMTVEGHQSLVRQPLSFPVGLYTVYDHVLFQLAVDSGLDLDYTTVLQRSDRFLETDEINTLDIVLLLTHEQALDEQSLSLFKNPATVGLVERLQRAKFESVRPIIDHTRYEVAFQYAKHFPLFYAIVGRQTEQFPKMLEDVLMEPNQQEIVKDALLAFHNHQPGLAASMGSGYYESLFVIGSQLKQQAGVDFKEIDNQYVLHEYVDIVRRLRD
;
A
#
# COMPACT_ATOMS: atom_id res chain seq x y z
N MET A 1 40.43 -15.34 -19.26
CA MET A 1 39.89 -14.11 -18.62
C MET A 1 40.17 -12.93 -19.54
N LYS A 2 39.14 -12.23 -20.06
CA LYS A 2 39.34 -10.95 -20.77
C LYS A 2 39.78 -9.90 -19.75
N ARG A 3 40.86 -9.15 -20.03
CA ARG A 3 41.28 -7.98 -19.24
C ARG A 3 40.13 -6.98 -19.19
N PHE A 4 39.79 -6.49 -18.01
CA PHE A 4 38.91 -5.33 -17.86
C PHE A 4 39.63 -4.11 -18.46
N VAL A 5 39.11 -3.59 -19.57
CA VAL A 5 39.61 -2.35 -20.18
C VAL A 5 38.70 -1.23 -19.68
N LYS A 6 39.27 -0.30 -18.92
CA LYS A 6 38.54 0.87 -18.41
C LYS A 6 38.14 1.73 -19.60
N ASN A 7 36.85 1.98 -19.78
CA ASN A 7 36.39 2.93 -20.78
C ASN A 7 36.76 4.35 -20.32
N GLU A 8 37.65 5.00 -21.07
CA GLU A 8 38.15 6.34 -20.75
C GLU A 8 37.07 7.43 -20.91
N ALA A 9 35.96 7.12 -21.60
CA ALA A 9 34.83 8.04 -21.78
C ALA A 9 33.98 8.24 -20.51
N ILE A 10 34.06 7.35 -19.52
CA ILE A 10 33.22 7.41 -18.31
C ILE A 10 33.46 8.71 -17.52
N ALA A 11 34.72 9.03 -17.23
CA ALA A 11 35.05 10.20 -16.42
C ALA A 11 34.71 11.52 -17.14
N PRO A 12 35.08 11.73 -18.41
CA PRO A 12 34.66 12.89 -19.18
C PRO A 12 33.14 13.04 -19.32
N ALA A 13 32.40 11.94 -19.56
CA ALA A 13 30.93 11.98 -19.60
C ALA A 13 30.34 12.44 -18.26
N MET A 14 30.85 11.91 -17.14
CA MET A 14 30.41 12.31 -15.80
C MET A 14 30.72 13.78 -15.52
N THR A 15 31.93 14.24 -15.83
CA THR A 15 32.31 15.65 -15.64
C THR A 15 31.43 16.55 -16.48
N ALA A 16 31.25 16.24 -17.77
CA ALA A 16 30.42 17.04 -18.68
C ALA A 16 28.95 17.09 -18.25
N PHE A 17 28.42 15.99 -17.71
CA PHE A 17 27.07 15.98 -17.13
C PHE A 17 26.96 16.92 -15.93
N LEU A 18 27.92 16.84 -15.00
CA LEU A 18 27.93 17.66 -13.78
C LEU A 18 28.16 19.16 -14.07
N THR A 19 28.88 19.49 -15.14
CA THR A 19 29.12 20.89 -15.57
C THR A 19 28.10 21.39 -16.59
N LEU A 20 27.13 20.56 -16.99
CA LEU A 20 26.14 20.85 -18.04
C LEU A 20 26.76 21.20 -19.41
N GLU A 21 27.93 20.64 -19.71
CA GLU A 21 28.59 20.78 -21.01
C GLU A 21 27.95 19.86 -22.05
N ARG A 22 26.95 20.38 -22.75
CA ARG A 22 26.09 19.59 -23.66
C ARG A 22 26.86 18.85 -24.76
N GLU A 23 27.74 19.53 -25.48
CA GLU A 23 28.50 18.94 -26.60
C GLU A 23 29.49 17.87 -26.12
N THR A 24 30.22 18.17 -25.05
CA THR A 24 31.14 17.23 -24.39
C THR A 24 30.37 15.99 -23.92
N PHE A 25 29.22 16.18 -23.27
CA PHE A 25 28.41 15.07 -22.78
C PHE A 25 27.86 14.20 -23.92
N GLN A 26 27.31 14.82 -24.97
CA GLN A 26 26.82 14.10 -26.16
C GLN A 26 27.92 13.24 -26.78
N THR A 27 29.13 13.80 -26.94
CA THR A 27 30.28 13.11 -27.53
C THR A 27 30.67 11.88 -26.70
N TYR A 28 30.93 12.06 -25.41
CA TYR A 28 31.39 10.94 -24.58
C TYR A 28 30.29 9.94 -24.26
N ASN A 29 29.02 10.37 -24.20
CA ASN A 29 27.91 9.45 -24.01
C ASN A 29 27.76 8.44 -25.16
N GLN A 30 28.04 8.83 -26.41
CA GLN A 30 28.03 7.91 -27.55
C GLN A 30 29.12 6.84 -27.47
N LEU A 31 30.18 7.10 -26.69
CA LEU A 31 31.29 6.16 -26.47
C LEU A 31 31.02 5.20 -25.29
N LEU A 32 29.93 5.39 -24.55
CA LEU A 32 29.53 4.51 -23.46
C LEU A 32 28.71 3.33 -23.99
N THR A 33 28.99 2.15 -23.46
CA THR A 33 28.15 0.97 -23.68
C THR A 33 26.81 1.12 -22.96
N GLU A 34 25.80 0.38 -23.40
CA GLU A 34 24.49 0.37 -22.73
C GLU A 34 24.58 0.03 -21.24
N GLN A 35 25.43 -0.94 -20.87
CA GLN A 35 25.65 -1.32 -19.47
C GLN A 35 26.27 -0.19 -18.65
N GLU A 36 27.23 0.54 -19.22
CA GLU A 36 27.84 1.70 -18.55
C GLU A 36 26.83 2.83 -18.38
N ARG A 37 26.01 3.12 -19.39
CA ARG A 37 24.95 4.13 -19.31
C ARG A 37 23.92 3.79 -18.23
N LYS A 38 23.50 2.52 -18.17
CA LYS A 38 22.63 2.02 -17.08
C LYS A 38 23.32 2.18 -15.72
N ALA A 39 24.57 1.75 -15.58
CA ALA A 39 25.31 1.84 -14.33
C ALA A 39 25.51 3.29 -13.87
N LEU A 40 25.66 4.24 -14.80
CA LEU A 40 25.80 5.65 -14.49
C LEU A 40 24.48 6.32 -14.11
N ASN A 41 23.34 5.81 -14.58
CA ASN A 41 21.98 6.27 -14.22
C ASN A 41 21.83 7.81 -14.22
N PHE A 42 22.14 8.44 -15.35
CA PHE A 42 22.12 9.90 -15.45
C PHE A 42 20.73 10.52 -15.18
N ILE A 43 19.64 9.82 -15.51
CA ILE A 43 18.27 10.26 -15.18
C ILE A 43 18.07 10.27 -13.66
N GLY A 44 18.39 9.17 -12.98
CA GLY A 44 18.30 9.10 -11.52
C GLY A 44 19.19 10.12 -10.82
N ARG A 45 20.36 10.45 -11.39
CA ARG A 45 21.22 11.54 -10.90
C ARG A 45 20.59 12.91 -11.11
N ALA A 46 19.98 13.17 -12.26
CA ALA A 46 19.29 14.43 -12.51
C ALA A 46 18.16 14.68 -11.52
N VAL A 47 17.37 13.64 -11.23
CA VAL A 47 16.29 13.71 -10.22
C VAL A 47 16.87 13.91 -8.82
N ALA A 48 17.94 13.20 -8.45
CA ALA A 48 18.60 13.41 -7.16
C ALA A 48 19.19 14.82 -6.99
N LEU A 49 19.66 15.43 -8.08
CA LEU A 49 20.11 16.82 -8.12
C LEU A 49 18.96 17.82 -8.14
N GLN A 50 17.72 17.36 -8.28
CA GLN A 50 16.51 18.18 -8.43
C GLN A 50 16.73 19.25 -9.52
N SER A 51 17.13 18.82 -10.72
CA SER A 51 17.56 19.74 -11.77
C SER A 51 16.98 19.43 -13.15
N ASP A 52 16.08 20.31 -13.60
CA ASP A 52 15.50 20.25 -14.94
C ASP A 52 16.54 20.25 -16.06
N LYS A 53 17.63 21.02 -15.89
CA LYS A 53 18.71 21.12 -16.89
C LYS A 53 19.43 19.80 -17.07
N HIS A 54 19.76 19.13 -15.96
CA HIS A 54 20.42 17.83 -15.99
C HIS A 54 19.47 16.76 -16.55
N LEU A 55 18.18 16.83 -16.19
CA LEU A 55 17.19 15.87 -16.68
C LEU A 55 17.00 16.03 -18.19
N THR A 56 16.85 17.26 -18.67
CA THR A 56 16.79 17.58 -20.10
C THR A 56 18.00 17.03 -20.84
N LEU A 57 19.22 17.27 -20.33
CA LEU A 57 20.46 16.76 -20.93
C LEU A 57 20.49 15.22 -21.00
N ALA A 58 20.04 14.54 -19.95
CA ALA A 58 19.93 13.08 -19.93
C ALA A 58 18.88 12.58 -20.94
N LEU A 59 17.70 13.19 -20.98
CA LEU A 59 16.62 12.75 -21.86
C LEU A 59 16.93 12.99 -23.34
N GLU A 60 17.55 14.12 -23.68
CA GLU A 60 17.99 14.44 -25.06
C GLU A 60 19.05 13.47 -25.60
N THR A 61 19.87 12.91 -24.70
CA THR A 61 20.86 11.91 -25.07
C THR A 61 20.33 10.48 -24.99
N GLN A 62 19.02 10.30 -24.83
CA GLN A 62 18.34 9.00 -24.78
C GLN A 62 18.92 8.09 -23.69
N GLN A 63 19.17 8.64 -22.50
CA GLN A 63 19.64 7.82 -21.37
C GLN A 63 18.63 6.73 -21.02
N PRO A 64 19.09 5.53 -20.63
CA PRO A 64 18.20 4.47 -20.23
C PRO A 64 17.46 4.85 -18.95
N LEU A 65 16.15 4.66 -18.96
CA LEU A 65 15.31 4.77 -17.77
C LEU A 65 15.35 3.43 -17.03
N ILE A 66 15.87 3.43 -15.81
CA ILE A 66 16.02 2.25 -14.97
C ILE A 66 15.58 2.56 -13.54
N GLU A 67 15.28 1.51 -12.76
CA GLU A 67 14.85 1.65 -11.34
C GLU A 67 13.69 2.65 -11.19
N VAL A 68 12.67 2.49 -12.05
CA VAL A 68 11.53 3.42 -12.17
C VAL A 68 10.80 3.59 -10.84
N ASP A 69 10.62 2.51 -10.08
CA ASP A 69 10.07 2.51 -8.73
C ASP A 69 10.81 3.47 -7.80
N ARG A 70 12.14 3.35 -7.73
CA ARG A 70 12.97 4.23 -6.90
C ARG A 70 12.99 5.66 -7.41
N LEU A 71 12.89 5.84 -8.72
CA LEU A 71 12.80 7.16 -9.34
C LEU A 71 11.52 7.88 -8.90
N LEU A 72 10.37 7.20 -8.95
CA LEU A 72 9.08 7.74 -8.55
C LEU A 72 9.03 8.09 -7.05
N ILE A 73 9.59 7.22 -6.19
CA ILE A 73 9.72 7.52 -4.75
C ILE A 73 10.56 8.79 -4.53
N LYS A 74 11.70 8.93 -5.21
CA LYS A 74 12.54 10.13 -5.09
C LYS A 74 11.88 11.41 -5.59
N LEU A 75 10.99 11.30 -6.57
CA LEU A 75 10.22 12.45 -7.06
C LEU A 75 9.23 12.94 -5.99
N ALA A 76 8.57 12.02 -5.28
CA ALA A 76 7.66 12.37 -4.18
C ALA A 76 8.37 13.06 -3.01
N GLU A 77 9.65 12.78 -2.81
CA GLU A 77 10.48 13.40 -1.76
C GLU A 77 11.11 14.74 -2.20
N SER A 78 10.94 15.16 -3.46
CA SER A 78 11.60 16.34 -4.04
C SER A 78 10.69 17.56 -4.13
N GLY A 79 11.22 18.74 -3.79
CA GLY A 79 10.53 20.02 -3.99
C GLY A 79 10.32 20.41 -5.46
N GLN A 80 10.97 19.72 -6.40
CA GLN A 80 10.77 19.88 -7.86
C GLN A 80 10.16 18.62 -8.52
N GLY A 81 9.63 17.70 -7.72
CA GLY A 81 9.12 16.41 -8.19
C GLY A 81 8.17 16.52 -9.37
N ALA A 82 7.17 17.41 -9.28
CA ALA A 82 6.14 17.57 -10.32
C ALA A 82 6.70 17.99 -11.69
N SER A 83 7.60 18.97 -11.75
CA SER A 83 8.23 19.44 -13.00
C SER A 83 9.07 18.33 -13.65
N LEU A 84 9.89 17.66 -12.84
CA LEU A 84 10.76 16.59 -13.29
C LEU A 84 9.95 15.38 -13.76
N PHE A 85 8.88 15.05 -13.04
CA PHE A 85 7.97 13.98 -13.40
C PHE A 85 7.27 14.25 -14.73
N GLN A 86 6.77 15.47 -14.95
CA GLN A 86 6.16 15.85 -16.20
C GLN A 86 7.14 15.74 -17.39
N GLN A 87 8.40 16.11 -17.21
CA GLN A 87 9.44 15.89 -18.23
C GLN A 87 9.66 14.41 -18.52
N LEU A 88 9.71 13.55 -17.50
CA LEU A 88 9.84 12.09 -17.69
C LEU A 88 8.67 11.51 -18.47
N LEU A 89 7.43 11.92 -18.14
CA LEU A 89 6.21 11.49 -18.82
C LEU A 89 6.23 11.86 -20.30
N THR A 90 6.55 13.13 -20.63
CA THR A 90 6.65 13.58 -22.03
C THR A 90 7.76 12.87 -22.84
N LYS A 91 8.70 12.21 -22.17
CA LYS A 91 9.82 11.48 -22.76
C LYS A 91 9.69 9.96 -22.67
N GLY A 92 8.49 9.47 -22.37
CA GLY A 92 8.14 8.05 -22.54
C GLY A 92 8.35 7.19 -21.31
N LEU A 93 8.33 7.77 -20.10
CA LEU A 93 8.12 6.98 -18.88
C LEU A 93 6.77 6.25 -18.98
N ASP A 94 6.81 4.92 -18.99
CA ASP A 94 5.62 4.08 -18.97
C ASP A 94 5.19 3.80 -17.53
N LEU A 95 4.10 4.45 -17.10
CA LEU A 95 3.52 4.29 -15.77
C LEU A 95 2.86 2.92 -15.57
N ASN A 96 2.49 2.25 -16.66
CA ASN A 96 1.81 0.96 -16.65
C ASN A 96 2.78 -0.21 -16.83
N GLN A 97 4.08 0.07 -16.85
CA GLN A 97 5.09 -0.96 -16.72
C GLN A 97 4.84 -1.75 -15.43
N ILE A 98 4.66 -3.07 -15.56
CA ILE A 98 4.41 -3.93 -14.41
C ILE A 98 5.72 -4.22 -13.66
N MET A 99 5.70 -3.97 -12.37
CA MET A 99 6.75 -4.39 -11.46
C MET A 99 6.25 -5.50 -10.54
N THR A 100 7.13 -6.46 -10.26
CA THR A 100 6.87 -7.57 -9.35
C THR A 100 7.77 -7.48 -8.13
N VAL A 101 7.17 -7.46 -6.94
CA VAL A 101 7.89 -7.52 -5.66
C VAL A 101 7.83 -8.95 -5.14
N GLU A 102 8.99 -9.58 -4.94
CA GLU A 102 9.08 -10.97 -4.44
C GLU A 102 8.81 -11.08 -2.93
N GLY A 103 8.12 -12.17 -2.55
CA GLY A 103 7.40 -12.35 -1.29
C GLY A 103 8.20 -12.50 0.02
N HIS A 104 9.42 -11.95 0.14
CA HIS A 104 10.08 -11.82 1.45
C HIS A 104 9.74 -10.51 2.19
N GLN A 105 9.12 -9.53 1.52
CA GLN A 105 8.69 -8.24 2.13
C GLN A 105 7.22 -7.87 1.88
N SER A 106 6.55 -8.56 0.94
CA SER A 106 5.11 -8.38 0.69
C SER A 106 4.31 -9.01 1.83
N LEU A 107 3.19 -8.37 2.19
CA LEU A 107 2.27 -8.88 3.22
C LEU A 107 1.73 -10.28 2.91
N VAL A 108 1.78 -10.63 1.63
CA VAL A 108 1.30 -11.89 1.11
C VAL A 108 2.51 -12.69 0.61
N ARG A 109 2.60 -13.96 1.01
CA ARG A 109 3.73 -14.87 0.72
C ARG A 109 3.81 -15.28 -0.77
N GLN A 110 3.43 -14.39 -1.68
CA GLN A 110 3.49 -14.56 -3.12
C GLN A 110 4.05 -13.29 -3.78
N PRO A 111 4.63 -13.40 -4.98
CA PRO A 111 4.99 -12.22 -5.76
C PRO A 111 3.76 -11.36 -6.05
N LEU A 112 3.85 -10.05 -5.82
CA LEU A 112 2.79 -9.10 -6.13
C LEU A 112 3.21 -8.24 -7.33
N SER A 113 2.37 -8.19 -8.36
CA SER A 113 2.62 -7.48 -9.62
C SER A 113 1.66 -6.30 -9.81
N PHE A 114 2.19 -5.12 -10.15
CA PHE A 114 1.38 -3.89 -10.26
C PHE A 114 2.04 -2.81 -11.14
N PRO A 115 1.26 -1.84 -11.67
CA PRO A 115 1.78 -0.67 -12.39
C PRO A 115 2.74 0.17 -11.53
N VAL A 116 3.94 0.46 -12.05
CA VAL A 116 4.93 1.29 -11.35
C VAL A 116 4.41 2.68 -11.00
N GLY A 117 3.49 3.25 -11.77
CA GLY A 117 2.91 4.56 -11.49
C GLY A 117 2.22 4.65 -10.13
N LEU A 118 1.80 3.53 -9.51
CA LEU A 118 1.23 3.53 -8.16
C LEU A 118 2.22 4.04 -7.08
N TYR A 119 3.53 4.10 -7.34
CA TYR A 119 4.49 4.70 -6.41
C TYR A 119 4.28 6.19 -6.16
N THR A 120 3.57 6.90 -7.05
CA THR A 120 3.29 8.32 -6.86
C THR A 120 2.13 8.58 -5.90
N VAL A 121 1.38 7.55 -5.47
CA VAL A 121 0.11 7.69 -4.73
C VAL A 121 0.20 8.51 -3.44
N TYR A 122 1.38 8.56 -2.81
CA TYR A 122 1.63 9.27 -1.56
C TYR A 122 1.87 10.77 -1.71
N ASP A 123 2.07 11.25 -2.93
CA ASP A 123 2.10 12.68 -3.26
C ASP A 123 0.91 12.97 -4.18
N HIS A 124 -0.06 13.74 -3.69
CA HIS A 124 -1.27 14.01 -4.47
C HIS A 124 -0.98 14.66 -5.82
N VAL A 125 -0.03 15.60 -5.89
CA VAL A 125 0.30 16.31 -7.13
C VAL A 125 0.89 15.34 -8.15
N LEU A 126 1.80 14.48 -7.72
CA LEU A 126 2.38 13.46 -8.59
C LEU A 126 1.36 12.41 -9.00
N PHE A 127 0.51 11.96 -8.08
CA PHE A 127 -0.51 10.97 -8.40
C PHE A 127 -1.55 11.50 -9.38
N GLN A 128 -2.02 12.74 -9.20
CA GLN A 128 -2.90 13.39 -10.16
C GLN A 128 -2.25 13.47 -11.53
N LEU A 129 -0.98 13.91 -11.61
CA LEU A 129 -0.24 13.95 -12.87
C LEU A 129 -0.10 12.56 -13.52
N ALA A 130 0.11 11.51 -12.71
CA ALA A 130 0.22 10.13 -13.20
C ALA A 130 -1.11 9.65 -13.79
N VAL A 131 -2.23 9.90 -13.09
CA VAL A 131 -3.58 9.57 -13.54
C VAL A 131 -3.93 10.34 -14.82
N ASP A 132 -3.68 11.65 -14.85
CA ASP A 132 -3.89 12.50 -16.04
C ASP A 132 -3.04 12.04 -17.24
N SER A 133 -1.90 11.41 -16.96
CA SER A 133 -0.98 10.85 -17.97
C SER A 133 -1.27 9.40 -18.33
N GLY A 134 -2.38 8.83 -17.85
CA GLY A 134 -2.87 7.51 -18.24
C GLY A 134 -2.42 6.34 -17.38
N LEU A 135 -2.09 6.57 -16.11
CA LEU A 135 -1.96 5.48 -15.13
C LEU A 135 -3.27 4.68 -15.04
N ASP A 136 -3.17 3.36 -15.23
CA ASP A 136 -4.30 2.45 -15.19
C ASP A 136 -4.74 2.17 -13.74
N LEU A 137 -5.78 2.88 -13.30
CA LEU A 137 -6.43 2.64 -12.02
C LEU A 137 -7.46 1.50 -12.06
N ASP A 138 -7.79 0.99 -13.25
CA ASP A 138 -8.66 -0.18 -13.43
C ASP A 138 -7.87 -1.50 -13.38
N TYR A 139 -6.53 -1.44 -13.27
CA TYR A 139 -5.69 -2.61 -13.15
C TYR A 139 -6.11 -3.50 -11.97
N THR A 140 -6.36 -4.78 -12.27
CA THR A 140 -6.60 -5.81 -11.27
C THR A 140 -5.55 -6.91 -11.39
N THR A 141 -5.28 -7.57 -10.28
CA THR A 141 -4.51 -8.81 -10.25
C THR A 141 -5.16 -9.78 -9.27
N VAL A 142 -4.57 -10.96 -9.10
CA VAL A 142 -5.13 -12.00 -8.23
C VAL A 142 -4.22 -12.27 -7.05
N LEU A 143 -4.85 -12.50 -5.90
CA LEU A 143 -4.20 -12.92 -4.68
C LEU A 143 -4.53 -14.39 -4.41
N GLN A 144 -3.53 -15.27 -4.50
CA GLN A 144 -3.69 -16.68 -4.12
C GLN A 144 -3.35 -16.89 -2.64
N ARG A 145 -4.22 -17.58 -1.90
CA ARG A 145 -3.93 -18.00 -0.52
C ARG A 145 -3.15 -19.33 -0.53
N SER A 146 -1.92 -19.35 -0.02
CA SER A 146 -1.29 -20.59 0.45
C SER A 146 -1.93 -20.92 1.81
N ASP A 147 -2.57 -22.05 2.08
CA ASP A 147 -2.03 -23.40 1.95
C ASP A 147 -3.09 -24.51 2.17
N ARG A 148 -4.41 -24.23 2.09
CA ARG A 148 -5.44 -25.31 2.21
C ARG A 148 -6.69 -25.22 1.33
N PHE A 149 -7.00 -24.07 0.73
CA PHE A 149 -8.31 -23.86 0.07
C PHE A 149 -8.25 -23.37 -1.38
N LEU A 150 -7.06 -23.03 -1.93
CA LEU A 150 -6.88 -22.49 -3.29
C LEU A 150 -7.83 -21.33 -3.63
N GLU A 151 -8.32 -20.62 -2.61
CA GLU A 151 -9.14 -19.42 -2.80
C GLU A 151 -8.26 -18.34 -3.45
N THR A 152 -8.79 -17.79 -4.53
CA THR A 152 -8.17 -16.72 -5.31
C THR A 152 -9.13 -15.55 -5.28
N ASP A 153 -8.65 -14.43 -4.76
CA ASP A 153 -9.42 -13.19 -4.71
C ASP A 153 -8.87 -12.22 -5.76
N GLU A 154 -9.76 -11.54 -6.46
CA GLU A 154 -9.38 -10.42 -7.31
C GLU A 154 -9.05 -9.21 -6.42
N ILE A 155 -7.93 -8.55 -6.70
CA ILE A 155 -7.48 -7.36 -5.97
C ILE A 155 -7.32 -6.19 -6.94
N ASN A 156 -7.88 -5.05 -6.56
CA ASN A 156 -7.84 -3.82 -7.35
C ASN A 156 -6.64 -2.94 -6.97
N THR A 157 -6.46 -1.83 -7.68
CA THR A 157 -5.35 -0.89 -7.44
C THR A 157 -5.29 -0.33 -6.02
N LEU A 158 -6.43 -0.06 -5.37
CA LEU A 158 -6.45 0.41 -3.98
C LEU A 158 -6.01 -0.70 -3.01
N ASP A 159 -6.46 -1.94 -3.25
CA ASP A 159 -6.01 -3.10 -2.48
C ASP A 159 -4.51 -3.34 -2.63
N ILE A 160 -3.99 -3.26 -3.86
CA ILE A 160 -2.56 -3.38 -4.14
C ILE A 160 -1.78 -2.32 -3.36
N VAL A 161 -2.21 -1.07 -3.38
CA VAL A 161 -1.57 0.01 -2.61
C VAL A 161 -1.53 -0.35 -1.13
N LEU A 162 -2.65 -0.76 -0.54
CA LEU A 162 -2.73 -1.16 0.87
C LEU A 162 -1.79 -2.31 1.22
N LEU A 163 -1.59 -3.26 0.30
CA LEU A 163 -0.69 -4.39 0.47
C LEU A 163 0.80 -4.02 0.29
N LEU A 164 1.12 -3.00 -0.49
CA LEU A 164 2.50 -2.50 -0.68
C LEU A 164 2.95 -1.57 0.43
N THR A 165 2.03 -0.77 0.97
CA THR A 165 2.34 0.24 1.97
C THR A 165 2.82 -0.41 3.27
N HIS A 166 3.93 0.04 3.82
CA HIS A 166 4.19 -0.10 5.25
C HIS A 166 4.15 1.32 5.83
N GLU A 167 3.12 1.60 6.61
CA GLU A 167 3.04 2.72 7.59
C GLU A 167 2.51 4.07 7.10
N GLN A 168 2.58 4.41 5.81
CA GLN A 168 2.08 5.71 5.33
C GLN A 168 0.57 5.67 5.02
N ALA A 169 -0.13 6.72 5.46
CA ALA A 169 -1.53 6.95 5.11
C ALA A 169 -1.65 7.53 3.70
N LEU A 170 -2.74 7.20 3.02
CA LEU A 170 -3.08 7.83 1.75
C LEU A 170 -3.56 9.26 1.97
N ASP A 171 -3.12 10.16 1.10
CA ASP A 171 -3.69 11.48 1.00
C ASP A 171 -5.17 11.38 0.58
N GLU A 172 -6.04 12.17 1.21
CA GLU A 172 -7.49 12.16 0.95
C GLU A 172 -7.82 12.47 -0.51
N GLN A 173 -7.10 13.40 -1.12
CA GLN A 173 -7.33 13.80 -2.51
C GLN A 173 -6.89 12.66 -3.44
N SER A 174 -5.75 12.01 -3.17
CA SER A 174 -5.33 10.81 -3.89
C SER A 174 -6.35 9.67 -3.76
N LEU A 175 -6.89 9.43 -2.56
CA LEU A 175 -7.86 8.36 -2.30
C LEU A 175 -9.12 8.50 -3.17
N SER A 176 -9.55 9.74 -3.42
CA SER A 176 -10.73 10.03 -4.24
C SER A 176 -10.59 9.60 -5.71
N LEU A 177 -9.37 9.43 -6.21
CA LEU A 177 -9.10 9.06 -7.61
C LEU A 177 -9.30 7.57 -7.88
N PHE A 178 -9.22 6.73 -6.85
CA PHE A 178 -9.50 5.31 -7.02
C PHE A 178 -10.97 5.10 -7.36
N LYS A 179 -11.27 4.22 -8.31
CA LYS A 179 -12.65 3.92 -8.71
C LYS A 179 -13.29 2.88 -7.79
N ASN A 180 -12.55 1.82 -7.52
CA ASN A 180 -13.04 0.69 -6.75
C ASN A 180 -12.78 0.90 -5.25
N PRO A 181 -13.73 0.49 -4.39
CA PRO A 181 -13.51 0.39 -2.94
C PRO A 181 -12.48 -0.70 -2.61
N ALA A 182 -11.82 -0.57 -1.46
CA ALA A 182 -10.92 -1.60 -0.95
C ALA A 182 -11.70 -2.85 -0.48
N THR A 183 -11.08 -4.01 -0.67
CA THR A 183 -11.59 -5.32 -0.29
C THR A 183 -10.54 -6.05 0.56
N VAL A 184 -9.79 -6.98 -0.02
CA VAL A 184 -8.77 -7.82 0.60
C VAL A 184 -7.66 -6.99 1.25
N GLY A 185 -7.20 -5.93 0.58
CA GLY A 185 -6.11 -5.09 1.04
C GLY A 185 -6.47 -4.39 2.35
N LEU A 186 -7.71 -3.91 2.51
CA LEU A 186 -8.17 -3.36 3.78
C LEU A 186 -8.18 -4.44 4.86
N VAL A 187 -8.75 -5.61 4.59
CA VAL A 187 -8.87 -6.68 5.58
C VAL A 187 -7.51 -7.15 6.11
N GLU A 188 -6.54 -7.37 5.23
CA GLU A 188 -5.17 -7.73 5.58
C GLU A 188 -4.47 -6.66 6.44
N ARG A 189 -4.87 -5.39 6.28
CA ARG A 189 -4.39 -4.28 7.09
C ARG A 189 -5.12 -4.17 8.42
N LEU A 190 -6.43 -4.35 8.44
CA LEU A 190 -7.24 -4.32 9.67
C LEU A 190 -6.73 -5.32 10.70
N GLN A 191 -6.34 -6.53 10.27
CA GLN A 191 -5.75 -7.55 11.15
C GLN A 191 -4.47 -7.11 11.87
N ARG A 192 -3.81 -6.06 11.38
CA ARG A 192 -2.57 -5.51 11.95
C ARG A 192 -2.94 -4.25 12.72
N ALA A 193 -2.48 -4.12 13.96
CA ALA A 193 -2.85 -3.00 14.85
C ALA A 193 -2.30 -1.59 14.44
N LYS A 194 -2.05 -1.34 13.15
CA LYS A 194 -1.54 -0.06 12.63
C LYS A 194 -2.68 0.78 12.06
N PHE A 195 -3.14 1.75 12.85
CA PHE A 195 -4.39 2.47 12.60
C PHE A 195 -4.28 3.55 11.51
N GLU A 196 -3.19 4.32 11.47
CA GLU A 196 -3.11 5.55 10.66
C GLU A 196 -3.28 5.30 9.16
N SER A 197 -2.72 4.18 8.66
CA SER A 197 -2.77 3.91 7.21
C SER A 197 -4.15 3.54 6.69
N VAL A 198 -5.05 3.03 7.54
CA VAL A 198 -6.40 2.60 7.14
C VAL A 198 -7.47 3.65 7.45
N ARG A 199 -7.15 4.62 8.31
CA ARG A 199 -8.10 5.65 8.74
C ARG A 199 -8.73 6.42 7.59
N PRO A 200 -7.99 6.96 6.58
CA PRO A 200 -8.63 7.69 5.49
C PRO A 200 -9.64 6.84 4.71
N ILE A 201 -9.39 5.53 4.58
CA ILE A 201 -10.28 4.60 3.88
C ILE A 201 -11.56 4.39 4.66
N ILE A 202 -11.47 4.27 5.98
CA ILE A 202 -12.61 4.01 6.86
C ILE A 202 -13.44 5.28 7.06
N ASP A 203 -12.78 6.42 7.30
CA ASP A 203 -13.45 7.72 7.51
C ASP A 203 -14.31 8.10 6.30
N HIS A 204 -13.88 7.73 5.08
CA HIS A 204 -14.58 7.98 3.82
C HIS A 204 -15.36 6.78 3.27
N THR A 205 -15.47 5.69 4.04
CA THR A 205 -16.16 4.45 3.62
C THR A 205 -15.73 3.98 2.22
N ARG A 206 -14.42 4.07 1.92
CA ARG A 206 -13.79 3.68 0.64
C ARG A 206 -13.47 2.19 0.60
N TYR A 207 -14.37 1.37 1.12
CA TYR A 207 -14.23 -0.08 1.22
C TYR A 207 -15.59 -0.77 1.14
N GLU A 208 -15.59 -2.05 0.78
CA GLU A 208 -16.80 -2.85 0.70
C GLU A 208 -17.16 -3.41 2.09
N VAL A 209 -18.21 -2.86 2.70
CA VAL A 209 -18.63 -3.20 4.07
C VAL A 209 -19.06 -4.67 4.19
N ALA A 210 -19.78 -5.18 3.18
CA ALA A 210 -20.30 -6.54 3.13
C ALA A 210 -19.40 -7.54 2.37
N PHE A 211 -18.18 -7.15 2.00
CA PHE A 211 -17.22 -8.07 1.38
C PHE A 211 -16.82 -9.17 2.37
N GLN A 212 -16.69 -10.41 1.90
CA GLN A 212 -16.24 -11.52 2.73
C GLN A 212 -14.83 -11.94 2.32
N TYR A 213 -13.89 -11.80 3.23
CA TYR A 213 -12.54 -12.35 3.08
C TYR A 213 -12.37 -13.50 4.07
N ALA A 214 -11.85 -14.64 3.60
CA ALA A 214 -11.63 -15.82 4.42
C ALA A 214 -12.82 -16.15 5.37
N LYS A 215 -14.05 -16.02 4.83
CA LYS A 215 -15.37 -16.28 5.48
C LYS A 215 -15.86 -15.25 6.49
N HIS A 216 -15.17 -14.12 6.65
CA HIS A 216 -15.54 -13.09 7.62
C HIS A 216 -15.62 -11.71 6.97
N PHE A 217 -16.42 -10.83 7.57
CA PHE A 217 -16.58 -9.45 7.12
C PHE A 217 -15.48 -8.52 7.68
N PRO A 218 -15.22 -7.35 7.07
CA PRO A 218 -14.24 -6.37 7.58
C PRO A 218 -14.38 -6.03 9.05
N LEU A 219 -15.62 -5.92 9.56
CA LEU A 219 -15.88 -5.60 10.97
C LEU A 219 -15.26 -6.62 11.92
N PHE A 220 -15.31 -7.93 11.59
CA PHE A 220 -14.65 -8.98 12.34
C PHE A 220 -13.14 -8.73 12.45
N TYR A 221 -12.50 -8.38 11.33
CA TYR A 221 -11.06 -8.13 11.29
C TYR A 221 -10.63 -6.86 12.03
N ALA A 222 -11.50 -5.86 12.11
CA ALA A 222 -11.27 -4.68 12.95
C ALA A 222 -11.19 -5.06 14.44
N ILE A 223 -12.00 -6.02 14.91
CA ILE A 223 -11.91 -6.56 16.28
C ILE A 223 -10.63 -7.34 16.48
N VAL A 224 -10.30 -8.23 15.54
CA VAL A 224 -9.06 -9.04 15.57
C VAL A 224 -7.82 -8.14 15.66
N GLY A 225 -7.78 -7.09 14.84
CA GLY A 225 -6.68 -6.13 14.85
C GLY A 225 -6.69 -5.14 16.01
N ARG A 226 -7.80 -5.05 16.74
CA ARG A 226 -8.05 -4.12 17.85
C ARG A 226 -8.05 -2.66 17.37
N GLN A 227 -8.76 -2.39 16.29
CA GLN A 227 -8.90 -1.07 15.68
C GLN A 227 -9.88 -0.20 16.50
N THR A 228 -9.59 0.05 17.77
CA THR A 228 -10.52 0.72 18.71
C THR A 228 -10.98 2.09 18.24
N GLU A 229 -10.14 2.82 17.50
CA GLU A 229 -10.45 4.16 17.01
C GLU A 229 -11.31 4.14 15.74
N GLN A 230 -11.08 3.18 14.85
CA GLN A 230 -11.79 3.05 13.57
C GLN A 230 -13.10 2.27 13.73
N PHE A 231 -13.17 1.40 14.74
CA PHE A 231 -14.29 0.50 14.96
C PHE A 231 -15.65 1.21 15.04
N PRO A 232 -15.82 2.36 15.73
CA PRO A 232 -17.10 3.05 15.76
C PRO A 232 -17.62 3.44 14.37
N LYS A 233 -16.75 3.98 13.51
CA LYS A 233 -17.12 4.36 12.13
C LYS A 233 -17.44 3.12 11.30
N MET A 234 -16.64 2.06 11.41
CA MET A 234 -16.94 0.80 10.72
C MET A 234 -18.25 0.17 11.18
N LEU A 235 -18.58 0.27 12.47
CA LEU A 235 -19.84 -0.23 13.00
C LEU A 235 -21.02 0.59 12.48
N GLU A 236 -20.90 1.92 12.44
CA GLU A 236 -21.90 2.80 11.82
C GLU A 236 -22.17 2.39 10.37
N ASP A 237 -21.11 2.17 9.57
CA ASP A 237 -21.24 1.72 8.19
C ASP A 237 -21.95 0.37 8.09
N VAL A 238 -21.62 -0.58 8.96
CA VAL A 238 -22.30 -1.89 9.02
C VAL A 238 -23.77 -1.74 9.38
N LEU A 239 -24.14 -0.84 10.30
CA LEU A 239 -25.54 -0.67 10.71
C LEU A 239 -26.42 -0.08 9.59
N MET A 240 -25.82 0.46 8.53
CA MET A 240 -26.51 0.92 7.33
C MET A 240 -26.70 -0.20 6.29
N GLU A 241 -26.03 -1.34 6.44
CA GLU A 241 -26.11 -2.45 5.49
C GLU A 241 -27.40 -3.28 5.65
N PRO A 242 -28.00 -3.78 4.54
CA PRO A 242 -29.18 -4.63 4.60
C PRO A 242 -28.98 -5.92 5.41
N ASN A 243 -27.77 -6.48 5.40
CA ASN A 243 -27.39 -7.69 6.12
C ASN A 243 -26.65 -7.41 7.44
N GLN A 244 -26.83 -6.22 8.03
CA GLN A 244 -26.16 -5.81 9.28
C GLN A 244 -26.17 -6.86 10.39
N GLN A 245 -27.28 -7.59 10.57
CA GLN A 245 -27.42 -8.60 11.63
C GLN A 245 -26.47 -9.77 11.41
N GLU A 246 -26.26 -10.17 10.16
CA GLU A 246 -25.30 -11.22 9.79
C GLU A 246 -23.87 -10.75 10.05
N ILE A 247 -23.54 -9.52 9.63
CA ILE A 247 -22.21 -8.95 9.81
C ILE A 247 -21.86 -8.79 11.29
N VAL A 248 -22.79 -8.27 12.10
CA VAL A 248 -22.61 -8.13 13.55
C VAL A 248 -22.44 -9.50 14.21
N LYS A 249 -23.26 -10.49 13.83
CA LYS A 249 -23.15 -11.85 14.37
C LYS A 249 -21.81 -12.50 14.01
N ASP A 250 -21.32 -12.32 12.80
CA ASP A 250 -20.00 -12.77 12.37
C ASP A 250 -18.89 -12.09 13.19
N ALA A 251 -18.97 -10.78 13.41
CA ALA A 251 -18.01 -10.04 14.20
C ALA A 251 -17.90 -10.57 15.65
N LEU A 252 -19.00 -11.06 16.25
CA LEU A 252 -18.98 -11.67 17.59
C LEU A 252 -18.12 -12.94 17.66
N LEU A 253 -17.85 -13.61 16.53
CA LEU A 253 -16.93 -14.75 16.49
C LEU A 253 -15.50 -14.38 16.90
N ALA A 254 -15.12 -13.10 16.79
CA ALA A 254 -13.82 -12.63 17.26
C ALA A 254 -13.65 -12.78 18.79
N PHE A 255 -14.74 -12.74 19.56
CA PHE A 255 -14.76 -13.00 21.00
C PHE A 255 -14.78 -14.50 21.37
N HIS A 256 -14.97 -15.38 20.38
CA HIS A 256 -14.93 -16.82 20.58
C HIS A 256 -13.53 -17.40 20.41
N ASN A 257 -12.79 -17.10 19.31
CA ASN A 257 -11.69 -18.00 18.95
C ASN A 257 -10.57 -17.49 18.01
N HIS A 258 -10.33 -16.18 17.80
CA HIS A 258 -9.50 -15.86 16.64
C HIS A 258 -7.97 -15.87 16.83
N GLN A 259 -7.40 -15.60 18.01
CA GLN A 259 -5.93 -15.63 18.19
C GLN A 259 -5.47 -16.11 19.59
N PRO A 260 -5.32 -17.42 19.81
CA PRO A 260 -4.80 -17.96 21.06
C PRO A 260 -3.36 -17.47 21.34
N GLY A 261 -3.12 -16.92 22.53
CA GLY A 261 -1.77 -16.57 23.01
C GLY A 261 -1.37 -15.09 22.90
N LEU A 262 -2.21 -14.23 22.32
CA LEU A 262 -1.98 -12.77 22.35
C LEU A 262 -2.22 -12.14 23.72
N ALA A 263 -3.17 -12.68 24.48
CA ALA A 263 -3.42 -12.25 25.85
C ALA A 263 -2.17 -12.44 26.74
N ALA A 264 -1.38 -13.49 26.46
CA ALA A 264 -0.13 -13.77 27.17
C ALA A 264 1.02 -12.82 26.79
N SER A 265 1.04 -12.27 25.57
CA SER A 265 2.11 -11.39 25.11
C SER A 265 1.84 -9.90 25.35
N MET A 266 0.57 -9.47 25.39
CA MET A 266 0.20 -8.05 25.47
C MET A 266 -0.50 -7.63 26.77
N GLY A 267 -0.87 -8.57 27.64
CA GLY A 267 -1.38 -8.26 28.97
C GLY A 267 -2.63 -7.35 28.94
N SER A 268 -2.75 -6.45 29.92
CA SER A 268 -3.97 -5.64 30.17
C SER A 268 -4.44 -4.77 28.99
N GLY A 269 -3.53 -4.23 28.18
CA GLY A 269 -3.90 -3.38 27.04
C GLY A 269 -4.72 -4.12 25.97
N TYR A 270 -4.48 -5.42 25.82
CA TYR A 270 -5.28 -6.29 24.97
C TYR A 270 -6.74 -6.39 25.46
N TYR A 271 -6.91 -6.61 26.76
CA TYR A 271 -8.22 -6.77 27.38
C TYR A 271 -9.06 -5.50 27.30
N GLU A 272 -8.47 -4.34 27.59
CA GLU A 272 -9.19 -3.07 27.53
C GLU A 272 -9.62 -2.72 26.11
N SER A 273 -8.81 -3.01 25.09
CA SER A 273 -9.17 -2.75 23.70
C SER A 273 -10.42 -3.54 23.27
N LEU A 274 -10.49 -4.82 23.63
CA LEU A 274 -11.65 -5.67 23.36
C LEU A 274 -12.87 -5.27 24.17
N PHE A 275 -12.69 -4.82 25.41
CA PHE A 275 -13.79 -4.31 26.22
C PHE A 275 -14.38 -3.01 25.63
N VAL A 276 -13.54 -2.09 25.14
CA VAL A 276 -13.99 -0.86 24.46
C VAL A 276 -14.80 -1.21 23.22
N ILE A 277 -14.28 -2.09 22.35
CA ILE A 277 -14.98 -2.54 21.13
C ILE A 277 -16.30 -3.26 21.48
N GLY A 278 -16.28 -4.17 22.45
CA GLY A 278 -17.48 -4.87 22.90
C GLY A 278 -18.53 -3.93 23.49
N SER A 279 -18.10 -2.88 24.19
CA SER A 279 -18.99 -1.83 24.69
C SER A 279 -19.66 -1.06 23.56
N GLN A 280 -18.94 -0.79 22.46
CA GLN A 280 -19.53 -0.17 21.28
C GLN A 280 -20.58 -1.07 20.62
N LEU A 281 -20.31 -2.37 20.50
CA LEU A 281 -21.30 -3.34 20.00
C LEU A 281 -22.57 -3.38 20.87
N LYS A 282 -22.41 -3.35 22.20
CA LYS A 282 -23.54 -3.29 23.15
C LYS A 282 -24.33 -1.98 23.00
N GLN A 283 -23.65 -0.84 22.91
CA GLN A 283 -24.27 0.48 22.91
C GLN A 283 -24.91 0.86 21.57
N GLN A 284 -24.23 0.59 20.45
CA GLN A 284 -24.65 1.05 19.13
C GLN A 284 -25.42 -0.02 18.35
N ALA A 285 -24.98 -1.28 18.43
CA ALA A 285 -25.62 -2.39 17.72
C ALA A 285 -26.61 -3.20 18.58
N GLY A 286 -26.79 -2.83 19.85
CA GLY A 286 -27.74 -3.48 20.76
C GLY A 286 -27.38 -4.95 21.07
N VAL A 287 -26.12 -5.34 20.95
CA VAL A 287 -25.68 -6.71 21.21
C VAL A 287 -25.85 -7.06 22.69
N ASP A 288 -26.62 -8.12 22.98
CA ASP A 288 -26.66 -8.71 24.31
C ASP A 288 -25.56 -9.78 24.45
N PHE A 289 -24.48 -9.44 25.16
CA PHE A 289 -23.38 -10.36 25.45
C PHE A 289 -23.79 -11.55 26.34
N LYS A 290 -25.00 -11.56 26.91
CA LYS A 290 -25.55 -12.74 27.62
C LYS A 290 -25.90 -13.88 26.67
N GLU A 291 -26.15 -13.58 25.39
CA GLU A 291 -26.47 -14.59 24.37
C GLU A 291 -25.22 -15.29 23.81
N ILE A 292 -24.03 -14.77 24.07
CA ILE A 292 -22.76 -15.40 23.70
C ILE A 292 -22.57 -16.69 24.51
N ASP A 293 -22.38 -17.81 23.81
CA ASP A 293 -22.25 -19.12 24.44
C ASP A 293 -20.85 -19.30 25.07
N ASN A 294 -20.84 -19.49 26.40
CA ASN A 294 -19.64 -19.72 27.20
C ASN A 294 -18.79 -20.91 26.72
N GLN A 295 -19.40 -21.91 26.09
CA GLN A 295 -18.70 -23.10 25.61
C GLN A 295 -17.69 -22.77 24.50
N TYR A 296 -17.89 -21.66 23.78
CA TYR A 296 -17.03 -21.23 22.68
C TYR A 296 -16.15 -20.03 23.04
N VAL A 297 -16.23 -19.51 24.27
CA VAL A 297 -15.36 -18.44 24.75
C VAL A 297 -14.10 -19.06 25.32
N LEU A 298 -12.94 -18.83 24.68
CA LEU A 298 -11.66 -19.26 25.25
C LEU A 298 -11.41 -18.60 26.61
N HIS A 299 -10.71 -19.32 27.50
CA HIS A 299 -10.46 -18.90 28.88
C HIS A 299 -9.92 -17.46 28.99
N GLU A 300 -9.07 -17.05 28.04
CA GLU A 300 -8.46 -15.72 27.98
C GLU A 300 -9.45 -14.57 27.67
N TYR A 301 -10.67 -14.85 27.20
CA TYR A 301 -11.70 -13.82 26.95
C TYR A 301 -12.83 -13.84 27.97
N VAL A 302 -12.87 -14.83 28.87
CA VAL A 302 -13.96 -15.03 29.84
C VAL A 302 -14.19 -13.80 30.70
N ASP A 303 -13.13 -13.16 31.19
CA ASP A 303 -13.23 -11.97 32.03
C ASP A 303 -13.80 -10.76 31.26
N ILE A 304 -13.48 -10.61 29.97
CA ILE A 304 -14.00 -9.53 29.13
C ILE A 304 -15.49 -9.77 28.86
N VAL A 305 -15.84 -10.99 28.44
CA VAL A 305 -17.23 -11.35 28.16
C VAL A 305 -18.09 -11.20 29.42
N ARG A 306 -17.57 -11.58 30.60
CA ARG A 306 -18.27 -11.35 31.88
C ARG A 306 -18.48 -9.85 32.13
N ARG A 307 -17.45 -9.01 31.98
CA ARG A 307 -17.57 -7.55 32.15
C ARG A 307 -18.58 -6.92 31.18
N LEU A 308 -18.73 -7.45 29.96
CA LEU A 308 -19.67 -6.94 28.97
C LEU A 308 -21.13 -7.37 29.22
N ARG A 309 -21.33 -8.48 29.94
CA ARG A 309 -22.66 -8.97 30.34
C ARG A 309 -23.28 -8.18 31.47
N ASP A 310 -22.43 -7.65 32.35
CA ASP A 310 -22.82 -6.72 33.41
C ASP A 310 -23.26 -5.36 32.80
#